data_AF-Q57641-F1
#
_entry.id   AF-Q57641-F1
#
_cell.length_a   1.000
_cell.length_b   1.000
_cell.length_c   1.000
_cell.angle_alpha   90.00
_cell.angle_beta   90.00
_cell.angle_gamma   90.00
#
_symmetry.space_group_name_H-M   'P 1'
#
loop_
_entity.id
_entity.type
_entity.pdbx_description
1 polymer ?
#
loop_
_entity_poly.entity_id
_entity_poly.type
_entity_poly.pdbx_seq_one_letter_code
_entity_poly.pdbx_strand_id
1 'polypeptide(L)'
;MSKLDKNEFICLKFDAWLYEKDDNLPYSLLEFIWDELEAKLNKDETITKEIKDKIKKLGKKSVNLWKNMVLGAINATNIKAGTSPITELSGIKINASFDGSKFVGYVVNASKEDENEEESYHKKVKELQNCFKELSKTLADNGKKLIIFIDELDRCEAENILNLLASIKLFFSLGGEDEDENKNDDEIKILFIL
;
A
#
# COMPACT_ATOMS: atom_id res chain seq x y z
N MET A 1 -20.09 -13.78 3.40
CA MET A 1 -20.33 -12.72 2.39
C MET A 1 -21.80 -12.29 2.26
N SER A 2 -22.79 -13.17 2.41
CA SER A 2 -24.20 -12.90 2.04
C SER A 2 -24.99 -11.90 2.89
N LYS A 3 -24.44 -11.40 4.00
CA LYS A 3 -25.11 -10.43 4.90
C LYS A 3 -24.71 -8.97 4.69
N LEU A 4 -23.71 -8.68 3.86
CA LEU A 4 -23.28 -7.30 3.59
C LEU A 4 -24.08 -6.75 2.42
N ASP A 5 -24.64 -5.55 2.58
CA ASP A 5 -25.28 -4.85 1.47
C ASP A 5 -24.22 -4.50 0.42
N LYS A 6 -24.35 -5.08 -0.78
CA LYS A 6 -23.40 -4.87 -1.89
C LYS A 6 -23.40 -3.42 -2.37
N ASN A 7 -24.44 -2.65 -2.09
CA ASN A 7 -24.51 -1.24 -2.44
C ASN A 7 -23.75 -0.36 -1.45
N GLU A 8 -23.62 -0.77 -0.19
CA GLU A 8 -22.87 -0.04 0.84
C GLU A 8 -21.41 -0.52 0.92
N PHE A 9 -21.16 -1.83 0.84
CA PHE A 9 -19.84 -2.41 1.12
C PHE A 9 -19.09 -2.87 -0.13
N ILE A 10 -17.90 -2.30 -0.34
CA ILE A 10 -16.89 -2.75 -1.29
C ILE A 10 -15.97 -3.74 -0.56
N CYS A 11 -16.07 -5.02 -0.88
CA CYS A 11 -15.25 -6.07 -0.26
C CYS A 11 -14.08 -6.47 -1.16
N LEU A 12 -12.83 -6.37 -0.71
CA LEU A 12 -11.62 -6.86 -1.39
C LEU A 12 -11.11 -8.10 -0.65
N LYS A 13 -10.55 -9.08 -1.38
CA LYS A 13 -9.95 -10.28 -0.77
C LYS A 13 -8.52 -10.44 -1.28
N PHE A 14 -7.54 -10.17 -0.42
CA PHE A 14 -6.12 -10.33 -0.67
C PHE A 14 -5.65 -11.67 -0.09
N ASP A 15 -4.98 -12.49 -0.91
CA ASP A 15 -4.38 -13.76 -0.50
C ASP A 15 -2.90 -13.51 -0.16
N ALA A 16 -2.57 -13.39 1.12
CA ALA A 16 -1.23 -12.98 1.53
C ALA A 16 -0.15 -14.02 1.14
N TRP A 17 -0.51 -15.30 1.17
CA TRP A 17 0.42 -16.38 0.83
C TRP A 17 0.73 -16.40 -0.67
N LEU A 18 -0.26 -16.14 -1.53
CA LEU A 18 -0.07 -16.03 -2.98
C LEU A 18 0.98 -14.99 -3.37
N TYR A 19 1.05 -13.86 -2.65
CA TYR A 19 2.00 -12.77 -2.91
C TYR A 19 3.26 -12.84 -2.04
N GLU A 20 3.42 -13.86 -1.19
CA GLU A 20 4.54 -13.95 -0.25
C GLU A 20 5.91 -13.93 -0.94
N LYS A 21 5.99 -14.48 -2.16
CA LYS A 21 7.25 -14.52 -2.92
C LYS A 21 7.68 -13.17 -3.48
N ASP A 22 6.87 -12.13 -3.34
CA ASP A 22 7.28 -10.76 -3.59
C ASP A 22 8.19 -10.27 -2.45
N ASP A 23 9.34 -9.70 -2.80
CA ASP A 23 10.28 -9.12 -1.83
C ASP A 23 9.65 -7.98 -1.01
N ASN A 24 8.51 -7.44 -1.46
CA ASN A 24 7.74 -6.42 -0.78
C ASN A 24 6.24 -6.77 -0.76
N LEU A 25 5.86 -7.78 0.03
CA LEU A 25 4.45 -8.13 0.27
C LEU A 25 3.52 -6.93 0.60
N PRO A 26 3.94 -5.92 1.39
CA PRO A 26 3.16 -4.69 1.55
C PRO A 26 2.88 -3.90 0.27
N TYR A 27 3.83 -3.87 -0.67
CA TYR A 27 3.63 -3.26 -1.98
C TYR A 27 2.56 -4.00 -2.77
N SER A 28 2.62 -5.34 -2.78
CA SER A 28 1.62 -6.17 -3.45
C SER A 28 0.23 -5.94 -2.85
N LEU A 29 0.12 -5.80 -1.52
CA LEU A 29 -1.13 -5.42 -0.86
C LEU A 29 -1.60 -4.02 -1.32
N LEU A 30 -0.70 -3.04 -1.35
CA LEU A 30 -1.03 -1.68 -1.76
C LEU A 30 -1.55 -1.62 -3.20
N GLU A 31 -0.82 -2.19 -4.16
CA GLU A 31 -1.24 -2.27 -5.57
C GLU A 31 -2.58 -3.01 -5.69
N PHE A 32 -2.72 -4.16 -5.04
CA PHE A 32 -3.95 -4.94 -5.05
C PHE A 32 -5.16 -4.13 -4.56
N ILE A 33 -5.02 -3.39 -3.46
CA ILE A 33 -6.13 -2.59 -2.91
C ILE A 33 -6.62 -1.59 -3.95
N TRP A 34 -5.73 -0.86 -4.60
CA TRP A 34 -6.11 0.19 -5.56
C TRP A 34 -6.65 -0.37 -6.86
N ASP A 35 -6.03 -1.41 -7.41
CA ASP A 35 -6.45 -2.04 -8.65
C ASP A 35 -7.84 -2.69 -8.49
N GLU A 36 -8.03 -3.43 -7.40
CA GLU A 36 -9.29 -4.15 -7.16
C GLU A 36 -10.42 -3.20 -6.74
N LEU A 37 -10.09 -2.12 -6.02
CA LEU A 37 -11.02 -1.03 -5.74
C LEU A 37 -11.45 -0.32 -7.03
N GLU A 38 -10.50 0.08 -7.88
CA GLU A 38 -10.79 0.73 -9.17
C GLU A 38 -11.65 -0.20 -10.04
N ALA A 39 -11.32 -1.48 -10.13
CA ALA A 39 -12.09 -2.46 -10.90
C ALA A 39 -13.54 -2.60 -10.42
N LYS A 40 -13.78 -2.58 -9.09
CA LYS A 40 -15.14 -2.66 -8.52
C LYS A 40 -15.92 -1.37 -8.73
N LEU A 41 -15.29 -0.21 -8.55
CA LEU A 41 -15.92 1.08 -8.79
C LEU A 41 -16.28 1.27 -10.27
N ASN A 42 -15.44 0.80 -11.18
CA ASN A 42 -15.74 0.88 -12.61
C ASN A 42 -16.99 0.10 -13.02
N LYS A 43 -17.29 -1.00 -12.32
CA LYS A 43 -18.51 -1.81 -12.52
C LYS A 43 -19.75 -1.20 -11.84
N ASP A 44 -19.57 -0.27 -10.91
CA ASP A 44 -20.67 0.40 -10.22
C ASP A 44 -21.11 1.64 -11.00
N GLU A 45 -22.29 1.57 -11.61
CA GLU A 45 -22.89 2.68 -12.38
C GLU A 45 -23.39 3.81 -11.48
N THR A 46 -23.58 3.57 -10.18
CA THR A 46 -24.03 4.61 -9.23
C THR A 46 -22.94 5.61 -8.89
N ILE A 47 -21.66 5.21 -9.07
CA ILE A 47 -20.51 6.07 -8.79
C ILE A 47 -20.19 6.94 -10.01
N THR A 48 -20.06 8.25 -9.78
CA THR A 48 -19.76 9.21 -10.85
C THR A 48 -18.34 9.04 -11.37
N LYS A 49 -18.12 9.43 -12.63
CA LYS A 49 -16.79 9.41 -13.26
C LYS A 49 -15.77 10.25 -12.48
N GLU A 50 -16.20 11.39 -11.91
CA GLU A 50 -15.33 12.26 -11.12
C GLU A 50 -14.74 11.54 -9.89
N ILE A 51 -15.57 10.78 -9.18
CA ILE A 51 -15.13 10.00 -8.01
C ILE A 51 -14.17 8.88 -8.43
N LYS A 52 -14.49 8.17 -9.53
CA LYS A 52 -13.60 7.14 -10.10
C LYS A 52 -12.23 7.72 -10.44
N ASP A 53 -12.21 8.86 -11.12
CA ASP A 53 -10.96 9.54 -11.51
C ASP A 53 -10.19 10.05 -10.28
N LYS A 54 -10.88 10.52 -9.23
CA LYS A 54 -10.25 10.92 -7.96
C LYS A 54 -9.57 9.74 -7.27
N ILE A 55 -10.29 8.63 -7.08
CA ILE A 55 -9.76 7.41 -6.44
C ILE A 55 -8.60 6.85 -7.27
N LYS A 56 -8.71 6.83 -8.60
CA LYS A 56 -7.62 6.44 -9.50
C LYS A 56 -6.36 7.30 -9.34
N LYS A 57 -6.51 8.62 -9.20
CA LYS A 57 -5.39 9.53 -8.96
C LYS A 57 -4.73 9.27 -7.61
N LEU A 58 -5.51 9.03 -6.56
CA LEU A 58 -5.00 8.67 -5.23
C LEU A 58 -4.23 7.35 -5.27
N GLY A 59 -4.77 6.34 -5.96
CA GLY A 59 -4.11 5.05 -6.11
C GLY A 59 -2.76 5.17 -6.80
N LYS A 60 -2.72 5.81 -7.97
CA LYS A 60 -1.45 6.08 -8.68
C LYS A 60 -0.47 6.85 -7.80
N LYS A 61 -0.91 7.93 -7.14
CA LYS A 61 -0.04 8.71 -6.25
C LYS A 61 0.53 7.84 -5.14
N SER A 62 -0.29 7.03 -4.47
CA SER A 62 0.15 6.17 -3.36
C SER A 62 1.14 5.09 -3.78
N VAL A 63 0.91 4.42 -4.91
CA VAL A 63 1.79 3.38 -5.46
C VAL A 63 3.12 4.01 -5.88
N ASN A 64 3.09 5.17 -6.54
CA ASN A 64 4.30 5.93 -6.89
C ASN A 64 5.08 6.37 -5.64
N LEU A 65 4.42 6.87 -4.60
CA LEU A 65 5.07 7.26 -3.35
C LEU A 65 5.78 6.08 -2.69
N TRP A 66 5.11 4.93 -2.59
CA TRP A 66 5.71 3.73 -2.03
C TRP A 66 6.89 3.24 -2.87
N LYS A 67 6.72 3.19 -4.20
CA LYS A 67 7.77 2.78 -5.13
C LYS A 67 9.02 3.67 -5.00
N ASN A 68 8.83 4.99 -4.96
CA ASN A 68 9.93 5.95 -4.83
C ASN A 68 10.61 5.87 -3.46
N MET A 69 9.88 5.48 -2.42
CA MET A 69 10.43 5.26 -1.07
C MET A 69 11.32 4.01 -1.02
N VAL A 70 10.85 2.89 -1.58
CA VAL A 70 11.62 1.65 -1.68
C VAL A 70 12.84 1.83 -2.57
N LEU A 71 12.67 2.51 -3.71
CA LEU A 71 13.74 2.73 -4.67
C LEU A 71 14.83 3.69 -4.15
N GLY A 72 14.44 4.76 -3.45
CA GLY A 72 15.39 5.67 -2.81
C GLY A 72 16.28 4.97 -1.78
N ALA A 73 15.71 4.03 -1.01
CA ALA A 73 16.49 3.21 -0.08
C ALA A 73 17.52 2.33 -0.80
N ILE A 74 17.15 1.72 -1.93
CA ILE A 74 18.05 0.90 -2.76
C ILE A 74 19.18 1.74 -3.37
N ASN A 75 18.89 2.94 -3.87
CA ASN A 75 19.91 3.81 -4.48
C ASN A 75 20.87 4.40 -3.43
N ALA A 76 20.37 4.71 -2.23
CA ALA A 76 21.19 5.22 -1.13
C ALA A 76 22.13 4.14 -0.56
N THR A 77 21.73 2.87 -0.61
CA THR A 77 22.67 1.78 -0.41
C THR A 77 23.61 1.76 -1.60
N ASN A 78 24.88 2.13 -1.40
CA ASN A 78 25.95 1.86 -2.36
C ASN A 78 26.11 0.33 -2.51
N ILE A 79 25.16 -0.34 -3.16
CA ILE A 79 25.23 -1.75 -3.54
C ILE A 79 26.24 -1.81 -4.68
N LYS A 80 27.51 -1.61 -4.31
CA LYS A 80 28.62 -2.21 -5.02
C LYS A 80 28.38 -3.71 -4.88
N ALA A 81 28.14 -4.38 -6.00
CA ALA A 81 27.95 -5.82 -6.07
C ALA A 81 29.02 -6.53 -5.21
N GLY A 82 28.66 -6.97 -4.00
CA GLY A 82 29.58 -7.69 -3.13
C GLY A 82 29.40 -7.52 -1.62
N THR A 83 29.01 -6.35 -1.10
CA THR A 83 28.97 -6.13 0.36
C THR A 83 27.95 -5.06 0.77
N SER A 84 26.79 -5.43 1.33
CA SER A 84 25.86 -4.43 1.89
C SER A 84 25.54 -4.74 3.36
N PRO A 85 26.02 -3.93 4.34
CA PRO A 85 25.73 -4.11 5.76
C PRO A 85 24.45 -3.42 6.27
N ILE A 86 23.66 -2.77 5.41
CA ILE A 86 22.55 -1.88 5.85
C ILE A 86 21.17 -2.58 5.82
N THR A 87 21.14 -3.90 5.65
CA THR A 87 19.91 -4.70 5.81
C THR A 87 19.23 -4.53 7.18
N GLU A 88 19.89 -3.95 8.18
CA GLU A 88 19.34 -3.76 9.53
C GLU A 88 18.74 -2.38 9.82
N LEU A 89 19.12 -1.29 9.13
CA LEU A 89 18.85 0.06 9.66
C LEU A 89 17.48 0.63 9.28
N SER A 90 17.02 0.38 8.06
CA SER A 90 15.61 0.62 7.73
C SER A 90 14.88 -0.67 8.06
N GLY A 91 13.79 -0.65 8.82
CA GLY A 91 12.95 -1.84 9.08
C GLY A 91 12.37 -2.51 7.82
N ILE A 92 12.78 -2.07 6.64
CA ILE A 92 12.55 -2.63 5.33
C ILE A 92 13.78 -3.46 4.97
N LYS A 93 13.78 -4.75 5.34
CA LYS A 93 14.76 -5.70 4.80
C LYS A 93 14.43 -5.94 3.33
N ILE A 94 15.12 -5.20 2.45
CA ILE A 94 15.09 -5.50 1.02
C ILE A 94 16.08 -6.65 0.81
N ASN A 95 15.57 -7.88 0.76
CA ASN A 95 16.36 -9.03 0.33
C ASN A 95 16.66 -8.84 -1.16
N ALA A 96 17.75 -8.16 -1.50
CA ALA A 96 18.27 -8.11 -2.87
C ALA A 96 18.91 -9.45 -3.25
N SER A 97 18.17 -10.55 -3.09
CA SER A 97 18.45 -11.87 -3.68
C SER A 97 17.82 -11.98 -5.08
N PHE A 98 17.51 -10.83 -5.68
CA PHE A 98 16.88 -10.74 -6.99
C PHE A 98 17.95 -10.87 -8.08
N ASP A 99 17.60 -11.60 -9.14
CA ASP A 99 18.37 -11.76 -10.36
C ASP A 99 19.06 -10.44 -10.75
N GLY A 100 20.39 -10.43 -10.66
CA GLY A 100 21.21 -9.23 -10.85
C GLY A 100 20.94 -8.52 -12.17
N SER A 101 20.46 -9.25 -13.20
CA SER A 101 20.08 -8.66 -14.48
C SER A 101 18.82 -7.78 -14.39
N LYS A 102 17.79 -8.21 -13.65
CA LYS A 102 16.59 -7.40 -13.40
C LYS A 102 16.86 -6.30 -12.39
N PHE A 103 17.72 -6.55 -11.39
CA PHE A 103 18.17 -5.53 -10.45
C PHE A 103 18.89 -4.39 -11.17
N VAL A 104 19.84 -4.71 -12.06
CA VAL A 104 20.50 -3.71 -12.92
C VAL A 104 19.48 -2.97 -13.78
N GLY A 105 18.52 -3.66 -14.39
CA GLY A 105 17.44 -3.01 -15.13
C GLY A 105 16.62 -2.04 -14.28
N TYR A 106 16.35 -2.40 -13.02
CA TYR A 106 15.62 -1.58 -12.06
C TYR A 106 16.42 -0.32 -11.65
N VAL A 107 17.70 -0.49 -11.30
CA VAL A 107 18.62 0.60 -10.90
C VAL A 107 18.93 1.53 -12.08
N VAL A 108 19.14 0.98 -13.28
CA VAL A 108 19.46 1.77 -14.49
C VAL A 108 18.27 2.61 -14.94
N ASN A 109 17.05 2.07 -14.87
CA ASN A 109 15.85 2.85 -15.17
C ASN A 109 15.61 3.92 -14.10
N ALA A 110 15.87 3.63 -12.84
CA ALA A 110 15.72 4.56 -11.71
C ALA A 110 16.69 5.74 -11.72
N SER A 111 17.92 5.53 -12.20
CA SER A 111 18.97 6.57 -12.18
C SER A 111 18.69 7.75 -13.12
N LYS A 112 17.63 7.69 -13.94
CA LYS A 112 17.34 8.70 -14.97
C LYS A 112 16.26 9.71 -14.61
N GLU A 113 15.49 9.56 -13.52
CA GLU A 113 14.25 10.33 -13.38
C GLU A 113 14.06 11.24 -12.14
N ASP A 114 14.94 11.26 -11.13
CA ASP A 114 14.68 12.12 -9.95
C ASP A 114 15.83 13.10 -9.65
N GLU A 115 15.82 14.25 -10.35
CA GLU A 115 16.42 15.52 -9.88
C GLU A 115 15.44 16.31 -8.97
N ASN A 116 14.34 15.70 -8.55
CA ASN A 116 13.37 16.34 -7.66
C ASN A 116 13.96 16.50 -6.26
N GLU A 117 13.83 17.70 -5.68
CA GLU A 117 14.09 18.00 -4.26
C GLU A 117 13.70 16.78 -3.41
N GLU A 118 14.68 16.10 -2.82
CA GLU A 118 14.42 14.87 -2.07
C GLU A 118 13.48 15.18 -0.92
N GLU A 119 12.20 14.91 -1.12
CA GLU A 119 11.24 14.96 -0.05
C GLU A 119 11.70 13.99 1.04
N SER A 120 11.83 14.50 2.26
CA SER A 120 12.17 13.69 3.42
C SER A 120 11.25 12.47 3.50
N TYR A 121 11.80 11.33 3.93
CA TYR A 121 11.04 10.09 4.18
C TYR A 121 9.76 10.37 5.01
N HIS A 122 9.86 11.25 6.01
CA HIS A 122 8.72 11.68 6.81
C HIS A 122 7.59 12.30 5.98
N LYS A 123 7.92 13.17 5.01
CA LYS A 123 6.93 13.80 4.12
C LYS A 123 6.27 12.75 3.24
N LYS A 124 7.04 11.85 2.62
CA LYS A 124 6.52 10.75 1.78
C LYS A 124 5.54 9.85 2.55
N VAL A 125 5.87 9.49 3.79
CA VAL A 125 4.99 8.72 4.69
C VAL A 125 3.69 9.48 4.96
N LYS A 126 3.77 10.76 5.30
CA LYS A 126 2.59 11.59 5.57
C LYS A 126 1.70 11.74 4.34
N GLU A 127 2.30 11.86 3.15
CA GLU A 127 1.54 11.91 1.90
C GLU A 127 0.85 10.59 1.57
N LEU A 128 1.49 9.46 1.86
CA LEU A 128 0.89 8.14 1.70
C LEU A 128 -0.32 7.98 2.64
N GLN A 129 -0.18 8.37 3.91
CA GLN A 129 -1.29 8.39 4.88
C GLN A 129 -2.43 9.29 4.41
N ASN A 130 -2.10 10.47 3.86
CA ASN A 130 -3.11 11.36 3.31
C ASN A 130 -3.87 10.73 2.13
N CYS A 131 -3.24 9.88 1.30
CA CYS A 131 -3.92 9.18 0.22
C CYS A 131 -5.04 8.27 0.76
N PHE A 132 -4.77 7.51 1.84
CA PHE A 132 -5.78 6.67 2.47
C PHE A 132 -6.84 7.47 3.25
N LYS A 133 -6.46 8.62 3.84
CA LYS A 133 -7.42 9.54 4.47
C LYS A 133 -8.38 10.15 3.45
N GLU A 134 -7.86 10.58 2.30
CA GLU A 134 -8.69 11.09 1.20
C GLU A 134 -9.55 10.00 0.58
N LEU A 135 -9.05 8.76 0.49
CA LEU A 135 -9.84 7.61 0.07
C LEU A 135 -11.01 7.37 1.03
N SER A 136 -10.72 7.26 2.33
CA SER A 136 -11.73 7.06 3.39
C SER A 136 -12.83 8.13 3.31
N LYS A 137 -12.44 9.41 3.26
CA LYS A 137 -13.39 10.52 3.10
C LYS A 137 -14.21 10.41 1.82
N THR A 138 -13.57 10.09 0.69
CA THR A 138 -14.26 9.95 -0.60
C THR A 138 -15.24 8.79 -0.59
N LEU A 139 -14.96 7.71 0.14
CA LEU A 139 -15.90 6.60 0.32
C LEU A 139 -17.08 7.01 1.22
N ALA A 140 -16.80 7.69 2.34
CA ALA A 140 -17.82 8.22 3.27
C ALA A 140 -18.82 9.14 2.56
N ASP A 141 -18.31 10.12 1.81
CA ASP A 141 -19.10 11.12 1.08
C ASP A 141 -20.04 10.46 0.04
N ASN A 142 -19.78 9.21 -0.33
CA ASN A 142 -20.55 8.43 -1.31
C ASN A 142 -21.32 7.25 -0.68
N GLY A 143 -21.40 7.19 0.66
CA GLY A 143 -22.11 6.13 1.38
C GLY A 143 -21.53 4.74 1.13
N LYS A 144 -20.22 4.65 0.86
CA LYS A 144 -19.52 3.39 0.61
C LYS A 144 -18.55 3.09 1.74
N LYS A 145 -18.42 1.81 2.08
CA LYS A 145 -17.43 1.27 3.03
C LYS A 145 -16.53 0.27 2.34
N LEU A 146 -15.23 0.35 2.56
CA LEU A 146 -14.23 -0.60 2.07
C LEU A 146 -13.92 -1.63 3.15
N ILE A 147 -14.08 -2.92 2.83
CA ILE A 147 -13.66 -4.03 3.67
C ILE A 147 -12.59 -4.82 2.93
N ILE A 148 -11.43 -4.98 3.55
CA ILE A 148 -10.30 -5.72 2.99
C ILE A 148 -10.10 -6.98 3.81
N PHE A 149 -10.34 -8.14 3.21
CA PHE A 149 -10.04 -9.43 3.79
C PHE A 149 -8.61 -9.81 3.42
N ILE A 150 -7.78 -10.12 4.42
CA ILE A 150 -6.42 -10.61 4.23
C ILE A 150 -6.42 -12.08 4.65
N ASP A 151 -6.32 -12.98 3.68
CA ASP A 151 -6.46 -14.42 3.82
C ASP A 151 -5.09 -15.14 3.80
N GLU A 152 -5.08 -16.37 4.32
CA GLU A 152 -3.93 -17.29 4.38
C GLU A 152 -2.69 -16.71 5.09
N LEU A 153 -2.87 -15.85 6.09
CA LEU A 153 -1.74 -15.30 6.85
C LEU A 153 -0.97 -16.34 7.65
N ASP A 154 -1.64 -17.41 8.09
CA ASP A 154 -1.04 -18.52 8.85
C ASP A 154 -0.03 -19.34 8.03
N ARG A 155 -0.06 -19.23 6.70
CA ARG A 155 0.87 -19.88 5.77
C ARG A 155 2.09 -19.03 5.42
N CYS A 156 2.08 -17.75 5.77
CA CYS A 156 3.22 -16.86 5.52
C CYS A 156 4.32 -17.04 6.57
N GLU A 157 5.56 -16.82 6.16
CA GLU A 157 6.69 -16.69 7.07
C GLU A 157 6.51 -15.49 8.00
N ALA A 158 6.91 -15.65 9.27
CA ALA A 158 6.67 -14.67 10.34
C ALA A 158 7.23 -13.26 10.02
N GLU A 159 8.35 -13.19 9.29
CA GLU A 159 8.96 -11.94 8.86
C GLU A 159 8.08 -11.16 7.88
N ASN A 160 7.47 -11.87 6.92
CA ASN A 160 6.57 -11.28 5.93
C ASN A 160 5.29 -10.77 6.59
N ILE A 161 4.74 -11.53 7.55
CA ILE A 161 3.58 -11.11 8.35
C ILE A 161 3.91 -9.84 9.13
N LEU A 162 5.06 -9.78 9.79
CA LEU A 162 5.45 -8.60 10.59
C LEU A 162 5.60 -7.36 9.70
N ASN A 163 6.23 -7.50 8.54
CA ASN A 163 6.38 -6.41 7.57
C ASN A 163 5.02 -5.94 7.02
N LEU A 164 4.12 -6.88 6.71
CA LEU A 164 2.76 -6.60 6.28
C LEU A 164 1.97 -5.84 7.34
N LEU A 165 1.99 -6.30 8.61
CA LEU A 165 1.28 -5.65 9.71
C LEU A 165 1.83 -4.25 10.01
N ALA A 166 3.15 -4.07 9.97
CA ALA A 166 3.78 -2.76 10.15
C ALA A 166 3.35 -1.77 9.04
N SER A 167 3.25 -2.25 7.81
CA SER A 167 2.84 -1.44 6.66
C SER A 167 1.34 -1.16 6.64
N ILE A 168 0.49 -2.10 7.06
CA ILE A 168 -0.93 -1.87 7.29
C ILE A 168 -1.11 -0.74 8.31
N LYS A 169 -0.38 -0.79 9.42
CA LYS A 169 -0.41 0.30 10.41
C LYS A 169 0.00 1.63 9.77
N LEU A 170 0.96 1.65 8.85
CA LEU A 170 1.36 2.85 8.13
C LEU A 170 0.26 3.39 7.23
N PHE A 171 -0.31 2.54 6.36
CA PHE A 171 -1.34 2.91 5.37
C PHE A 171 -2.58 3.48 6.04
N PHE A 172 -3.07 2.81 7.08
CA PHE A 172 -4.37 3.08 7.70
C PHE A 172 -4.26 3.84 9.03
N SER A 173 -3.09 4.39 9.34
CA SER A 173 -2.96 5.37 10.42
C SER A 173 -3.58 6.70 9.97
N LEU A 174 -4.91 6.78 9.99
CA LEU A 174 -5.70 7.92 9.50
C LEU A 174 -5.66 9.18 10.39
N GLY A 175 -4.83 9.16 11.44
CA GLY A 175 -4.66 10.25 12.38
C GLY A 175 -5.65 10.19 13.53
N GLY A 176 -5.14 10.38 14.73
CA GLY A 176 -5.88 10.37 15.99
C GLY A 176 -4.99 10.89 17.10
N GLU A 177 -4.43 12.07 16.91
CA GLU A 177 -4.08 12.93 18.05
C GLU A 177 -5.22 13.91 18.35
N ASP A 178 -6.22 14.00 17.46
CA ASP A 178 -7.45 14.74 17.72
C ASP A 178 -8.35 13.85 18.62
N GLU A 179 -8.57 14.30 19.85
CA GLU A 179 -9.40 13.70 20.91
C GLU A 179 -10.92 13.65 20.56
N ASP A 180 -11.27 13.50 19.28
CA ASP A 180 -12.65 13.34 18.85
C ASP A 180 -13.04 11.86 18.98
N GLU A 181 -13.71 11.54 20.10
CA GLU A 181 -14.21 10.23 20.53
C GLU A 181 -15.20 9.53 19.57
N ASN A 182 -15.33 9.93 18.31
CA ASN A 182 -16.29 9.38 17.36
C ASN A 182 -15.63 8.53 16.25
N LYS A 183 -14.78 7.57 16.62
CA LYS A 183 -14.02 6.72 15.65
C LYS A 183 -14.70 5.42 15.22
N ASN A 184 -16.03 5.30 15.34
CA ASN A 184 -16.72 4.10 14.87
C ASN A 184 -16.94 4.07 13.33
N ASP A 185 -16.63 5.17 12.64
CA ASP A 185 -16.80 5.37 11.20
C ASP A 185 -15.48 5.25 10.42
N ASP A 186 -14.65 4.26 10.76
CA ASP A 186 -13.60 3.86 9.83
C ASP A 186 -14.25 3.24 8.58
N GLU A 187 -14.34 4.05 7.52
CA GLU A 187 -14.85 3.64 6.20
C GLU A 187 -13.97 2.57 5.55
N ILE A 188 -12.76 2.33 6.09
CA ILE A 188 -11.88 1.25 5.65
C ILE A 188 -11.64 0.31 6.82
N LYS A 189 -12.10 -0.94 6.68
CA LYS A 189 -11.92 -2.00 7.68
C LYS A 189 -11.09 -3.13 7.10
N ILE A 190 -10.16 -3.65 7.89
CA ILE A 190 -9.33 -4.80 7.53
C ILE A 190 -9.74 -5.96 8.41
N LEU A 191 -9.99 -7.11 7.78
CA LEU A 191 -10.32 -8.34 8.47
C LEU A 191 -9.28 -9.39 8.10
N PHE A 192 -8.54 -9.85 9.11
CA PHE A 192 -7.59 -10.94 8.96
C PHE A 192 -8.34 -12.27 9.02
N ILE A 193 -8.10 -13.13 8.04
CA ILE A 193 -8.58 -14.51 7.99
C ILE A 193 -7.35 -15.39 8.18
N LEU A 194 -7.43 -16.23 9.20
CA LEU A 194 -6.44 -17.23 9.59
C LEU A 194 -7.01 -18.62 9.30
#